data_AF-X1NF23-F1
#
_entry.id   AF-X1NF23-F1
#
_cell.length_a   1.000
_cell.length_b   1.000
_cell.length_c   1.000
_cell.angle_alpha   90.00
_cell.angle_beta   90.00
_cell.angle_gamma   90.00
#
_symmetry.space_group_name_H-M   'P 1'
#
loop_
_entity.id
_entity.type
_entity.pdbx_description
1 polymer ?
#
loop_
_entity_poly.entity_id
_entity_poly.type
_entity_poly.pdbx_seq_one_letter_code
_entity_poly.pdbx_strand_id
1 'polypeptide(L)'
;AISDVLAALGKKAKALMLSPMPEWYEFLFTEKVPVLGEDVVLGQLTEGRLGEFDLIIIVDTNSYTQLDDFGQYLKQARTPVLIIDHHVTADGLGDVELVDPNAAATGLIVLDFFKYAGWKITEKIAEALFVAVATDTGWFQFSNTNSRVYRL
;
A
#
# COMPACT_ATOMS: atom_id res chain seq x y z
N ALA A 1 -1.02 -8.05 -1.11
CA ALA A 1 -1.53 -8.12 0.28
C ALA A 1 -2.88 -7.41 0.48
N ILE A 2 -2.93 -6.07 0.53
CA ILE A 2 -4.19 -5.31 0.74
C ILE A 2 -5.25 -5.64 -0.33
N SER A 3 -4.88 -5.58 -1.61
CA SER A 3 -5.81 -5.91 -2.70
C SER A 3 -6.34 -7.34 -2.60
N ASP A 4 -5.49 -8.31 -2.25
CA ASP A 4 -5.87 -9.72 -2.13
C ASP A 4 -6.82 -9.97 -0.94
N VAL A 5 -6.58 -9.33 0.22
CA VAL A 5 -7.49 -9.47 1.36
C VAL A 5 -8.85 -8.83 1.08
N LEU A 6 -8.87 -7.68 0.41
CA LEU A 6 -10.12 -7.02 0.02
C LEU A 6 -10.92 -7.88 -0.95
N ALA A 7 -10.25 -8.51 -1.93
CA ALA A 7 -10.88 -9.47 -2.83
C ALA A 7 -11.45 -10.68 -2.07
N ALA A 8 -10.71 -11.22 -1.09
CA ALA A 8 -11.18 -12.31 -0.24
C ALA A 8 -12.40 -11.94 0.62
N LEU A 9 -12.55 -10.66 0.95
CA LEU A 9 -13.71 -10.08 1.64
C LEU A 9 -14.87 -9.71 0.69
N GLY A 10 -14.76 -10.05 -0.61
CA GLY A 10 -15.77 -9.75 -1.62
C GLY A 10 -15.82 -8.28 -2.04
N LYS A 11 -14.78 -7.50 -1.76
CA LYS A 11 -14.64 -6.11 -2.22
C LYS A 11 -13.97 -6.05 -3.59
N LYS A 12 -14.25 -4.98 -4.34
CA LYS A 12 -13.55 -4.66 -5.58
C LYS A 12 -12.42 -3.70 -5.24
N ALA A 13 -11.19 -4.10 -5.53
CA ALA A 13 -10.01 -3.26 -5.33
C ALA A 13 -9.24 -3.16 -6.64
N LYS A 14 -8.71 -1.97 -6.94
CA LYS A 14 -7.78 -1.75 -8.05
C LYS A 14 -6.49 -1.19 -7.48
N ALA A 15 -5.38 -1.86 -7.76
CA ALA A 15 -4.06 -1.34 -7.45
C ALA A 15 -3.64 -0.35 -8.55
N LEU A 16 -2.91 0.69 -8.16
CA LEU A 16 -2.29 1.67 -9.04
C LEU A 16 -0.91 1.96 -8.44
N MET A 17 0.14 1.84 -9.26
CA MET A 17 1.48 2.26 -8.87
C MET A 17 1.74 3.69 -9.34
N LEU A 18 2.53 4.45 -8.58
CA LEU A 18 2.94 5.81 -8.97
C LEU A 18 4.27 5.83 -9.73
N SER A 19 5.00 4.72 -9.70
CA SER A 19 6.21 4.49 -10.48
C SER A 19 6.33 3.01 -10.85
N PRO A 20 7.12 2.66 -11.89
CA PRO A 20 7.34 1.28 -12.27
C PRO A 20 7.96 0.46 -11.15
N MET A 21 7.44 -0.76 -10.97
CA MET A 21 8.01 -1.73 -10.06
C MET A 21 9.09 -2.56 -10.80
N PRO A 22 10.21 -2.92 -10.15
CA PRO A 22 11.17 -3.85 -10.74
C PRO A 22 10.54 -5.19 -11.13
N GLU A 23 10.93 -5.73 -12.30
CA GLU A 23 10.36 -6.96 -12.88
C GLU A 23 10.39 -8.16 -11.92
N TRP A 24 11.42 -8.26 -11.07
CA TRP A 24 11.54 -9.37 -10.12
C TRP A 24 10.51 -9.35 -8.99
N TYR A 25 9.68 -8.31 -8.86
CA TYR A 25 8.54 -8.29 -7.94
C TYR A 25 7.19 -8.49 -8.63
N GLU A 26 7.14 -8.64 -9.96
CA GLU A 26 5.89 -8.83 -10.70
C GLU A 26 5.13 -10.08 -10.26
N PHE A 27 5.82 -11.12 -9.80
CA PHE A 27 5.23 -12.36 -9.32
C PHE A 27 4.24 -12.16 -8.15
N LEU A 28 4.34 -11.05 -7.42
CA LEU A 28 3.43 -10.72 -6.32
C LEU A 28 2.00 -10.42 -6.83
N PHE A 29 1.86 -10.11 -8.11
CA PHE A 29 0.60 -9.73 -8.73
C PHE A 29 0.15 -10.78 -9.75
N THR A 30 -1.15 -11.04 -9.77
CA THR A 30 -1.74 -11.97 -10.76
C THR A 30 -1.88 -11.30 -12.13
N GLU A 31 -2.02 -9.98 -12.14
CA GLU A 31 -2.15 -9.15 -13.33
C GLU A 31 -1.19 -7.97 -13.21
N LYS A 32 -0.74 -7.43 -14.34
CA LYS A 32 0.09 -6.22 -14.36
C LYS A 32 -0.65 -5.08 -13.65
N VAL A 33 -0.01 -4.47 -12.66
CA VAL A 33 -0.54 -3.28 -12.00
C VAL A 33 -0.28 -2.06 -12.90
N PRO A 34 -1.30 -1.26 -13.24
CA PRO A 34 -1.09 -0.06 -14.03
C PRO A 34 -0.22 0.95 -13.28
N VAL A 35 0.63 1.66 -14.02
CA VAL A 35 1.45 2.76 -13.51
C VAL A 35 0.87 4.11 -13.95
N LEU A 36 0.69 5.02 -13.00
CA LEU A 36 0.30 6.40 -13.28
C LEU A 36 1.40 7.13 -14.06
N GLY A 37 1.04 7.78 -15.16
CA GLY A 37 1.96 8.42 -16.09
C GLY A 37 2.37 7.53 -17.28
N GLU A 38 2.19 6.20 -17.19
CA GLU A 38 2.53 5.26 -18.27
C GLU A 38 1.30 4.54 -18.82
N ASP A 39 0.62 3.74 -17.99
CA ASP A 39 -0.56 2.97 -18.39
C ASP A 39 -1.86 3.75 -18.15
N VAL A 40 -1.83 4.67 -17.18
CA VAL A 40 -2.97 5.51 -16.77
C VAL A 40 -2.52 6.95 -16.68
N VAL A 41 -3.27 7.90 -17.23
CA VAL A 41 -2.99 9.34 -17.07
C VAL A 41 -3.94 9.99 -16.08
N LEU A 42 -3.52 11.07 -15.43
CA LEU A 42 -4.29 11.77 -14.40
C LEU A 42 -5.73 12.13 -14.84
N GLY A 43 -5.90 12.57 -16.09
CA GLY A 43 -7.23 12.89 -16.64
C GLY A 43 -8.19 11.69 -16.63
N GLN A 44 -7.69 10.46 -16.81
CA GLN A 44 -8.52 9.25 -16.71
C GLN A 44 -9.01 9.00 -15.29
N LEU A 45 -8.23 9.33 -14.27
CA LEU A 45 -8.66 9.26 -12.87
C LEU A 45 -9.74 10.32 -12.60
N THR A 46 -9.48 11.58 -12.97
CA THR A 46 -10.40 12.70 -12.74
C THR A 46 -11.74 12.54 -13.46
N GLU A 47 -11.74 11.94 -14.65
CA GLU A 47 -12.94 11.64 -15.42
C GLU A 47 -13.65 10.35 -14.97
N GLY A 48 -13.17 9.67 -13.93
CA GLY A 48 -13.77 8.43 -13.42
C GLY A 48 -13.64 7.24 -14.36
N ARG A 49 -12.72 7.26 -15.34
CA ARG A 49 -12.53 6.16 -16.31
C ARG A 49 -11.96 4.89 -15.67
N LEU A 50 -11.35 5.01 -14.50
CA LEU A 50 -10.95 3.85 -13.69
C LEU A 50 -12.09 3.29 -12.82
N GLY A 51 -13.26 3.91 -12.83
CA GLY A 51 -14.41 3.58 -11.99
C GLY A 51 -14.58 4.55 -10.82
N GLU A 52 -15.69 4.39 -10.12
CA GLU A 52 -15.97 5.12 -8.90
C GLU A 52 -15.39 4.38 -7.70
N PHE A 53 -14.70 5.10 -6.82
CA PHE A 53 -14.09 4.58 -5.61
C PHE A 53 -14.71 5.24 -4.38
N ASP A 54 -15.08 4.42 -3.41
CA ASP A 54 -15.61 4.83 -2.11
C ASP A 54 -14.52 4.95 -1.03
N LEU A 55 -13.31 4.45 -1.30
CA LEU A 55 -12.13 4.57 -0.45
C LEU A 55 -10.85 4.58 -1.29
N ILE A 56 -9.91 5.45 -0.94
CA ILE A 56 -8.52 5.41 -1.42
C ILE A 56 -7.66 4.90 -0.27
N ILE A 57 -6.78 3.93 -0.56
CA ILE A 57 -5.81 3.42 0.41
C ILE A 57 -4.42 3.71 -0.13
N ILE A 58 -3.65 4.50 0.61
CA ILE A 58 -2.25 4.79 0.31
C ILE A 58 -1.40 4.00 1.31
N VAL A 59 -0.42 3.30 0.78
CA VAL A 59 0.41 2.38 1.54
C VAL A 59 1.86 2.82 1.38
N ASP A 60 2.59 2.85 2.50
CA ASP A 60 4.03 3.11 2.57
C ASP A 60 4.46 4.55 2.25
N THR A 61 3.51 5.49 2.28
CA THR A 61 3.80 6.91 2.23
C THR A 61 2.69 7.74 2.87
N ASN A 62 3.10 8.76 3.62
CA ASN A 62 2.26 9.86 4.08
C ASN A 62 2.81 11.23 3.63
N SER A 63 3.41 11.32 2.43
CA SER A 63 3.87 12.61 1.90
C SER A 63 3.40 12.89 0.47
N TYR A 64 2.86 14.10 0.25
CA TYR A 64 2.52 14.63 -1.07
C TYR A 64 3.70 14.59 -2.04
N THR A 65 4.93 14.75 -1.54
CA THR A 65 6.14 14.74 -2.38
C THR A 65 6.44 13.39 -3.00
N GLN A 66 5.91 12.30 -2.44
CA GLN A 66 6.04 10.94 -2.95
C GLN A 66 4.83 10.52 -3.81
N LEU A 67 3.84 11.41 -3.96
CA LEU A 67 2.60 11.12 -4.69
C LEU A 67 2.57 11.72 -6.10
N ASP A 68 3.56 12.52 -6.49
CA ASP A 68 3.61 13.16 -7.81
C ASP A 68 2.25 13.80 -8.22
N ASP A 69 1.81 13.53 -9.45
CA ASP A 69 0.53 14.00 -9.99
C ASP A 69 -0.70 13.42 -9.26
N PHE A 70 -0.56 12.26 -8.59
CA PHE A 70 -1.64 11.70 -7.79
C PHE A 70 -2.00 12.61 -6.61
N GLY A 71 -1.03 13.33 -6.06
CA GLY A 71 -1.28 14.33 -5.02
C GLY A 71 -2.22 15.46 -5.48
N GLN A 72 -2.25 15.79 -6.77
CA GLN A 72 -3.19 16.77 -7.32
C GLN A 72 -4.61 16.22 -7.39
N TYR A 73 -4.75 14.93 -7.76
CA TYR A 73 -6.03 14.23 -7.75
C TYR A 73 -6.60 14.13 -6.33
N LEU A 74 -5.79 13.76 -5.34
CA LEU A 74 -6.23 13.66 -3.94
C LEU A 74 -6.80 14.97 -3.40
N LYS A 75 -6.17 16.12 -3.70
CA LYS A 75 -6.64 17.43 -3.25
C LYS A 75 -8.02 17.81 -3.80
N GLN A 76 -8.44 17.21 -4.90
CA GLN A 76 -9.72 17.48 -5.57
C GLN A 76 -10.76 16.39 -5.28
N ALA A 77 -10.31 15.17 -5.03
CA ALA A 77 -11.15 14.04 -4.69
C ALA A 77 -11.87 14.29 -3.35
N ARG A 78 -13.12 13.81 -3.27
CA ARG A 78 -13.89 13.77 -2.02
C ARG A 78 -13.95 12.36 -1.42
N THR A 79 -13.26 11.42 -2.04
CA THR A 79 -13.21 10.03 -1.60
C THR A 79 -12.37 9.96 -0.32
N PRO A 80 -12.87 9.33 0.75
CA PRO A 80 -12.09 9.12 1.97
C PRO A 80 -10.74 8.47 1.71
N VAL A 81 -9.72 8.87 2.46
CA VAL A 81 -8.34 8.39 2.35
C VAL A 81 -7.92 7.68 3.63
N LEU A 82 -7.49 6.43 3.49
CA LEU A 82 -6.81 5.65 4.52
C LEU A 82 -5.30 5.61 4.21
N ILE A 83 -4.48 6.02 5.16
CA ILE A 83 -3.02 5.87 5.10
C ILE A 83 -2.61 4.68 5.96
N ILE A 84 -1.70 3.85 5.43
CA ILE A 84 -0.97 2.84 6.20
C ILE A 84 0.51 3.06 5.94
N ASP A 85 1.27 3.50 6.95
CA ASP A 85 2.65 3.92 6.74
C ASP A 85 3.50 3.72 8.00
N HIS A 86 4.81 3.57 7.83
CA HIS A 86 5.78 3.46 8.91
C HIS A 86 6.82 4.60 8.92
N HIS A 87 6.71 5.56 8.01
CA HIS A 87 7.59 6.72 8.01
C HIS A 87 7.23 7.72 9.11
N VAL A 88 8.24 8.46 9.61
CA VAL A 88 8.05 9.50 10.64
C VAL A 88 7.41 10.77 10.04
N THR A 89 7.64 11.01 8.75
CA THR A 89 7.16 12.20 8.05
C THR A 89 5.69 12.03 7.66
N ALA A 90 4.87 13.02 7.97
CA ALA A 90 3.45 13.02 7.63
C ALA A 90 3.01 14.41 7.17
N ASP A 91 2.34 14.46 6.02
CA ASP A 91 1.70 15.66 5.48
C ASP A 91 0.21 15.75 5.87
N GLY A 92 -0.31 14.75 6.59
CA GLY A 92 -1.71 14.68 7.03
C GLY A 92 -2.66 14.43 5.86
N LEU A 93 -2.35 13.42 5.04
CA LEU A 93 -3.08 13.08 3.82
C LEU A 93 -4.39 12.33 4.09
N GLY A 94 -4.43 11.57 5.19
CA GLY A 94 -5.52 10.65 5.48
C GLY A 94 -6.66 11.26 6.27
N ASP A 95 -7.89 10.87 5.95
CA ASP A 95 -9.01 10.99 6.88
C ASP A 95 -8.83 10.03 8.07
N VAL A 96 -8.18 8.88 7.82
CA VAL A 96 -7.75 7.92 8.83
C VAL A 96 -6.31 7.51 8.54
N GLU A 97 -5.47 7.51 9.57
CA GLU A 97 -4.05 7.17 9.45
C GLU A 97 -3.70 6.04 10.42
N LEU A 98 -3.23 4.91 9.88
CA LEU A 98 -2.67 3.79 10.63
C LEU A 98 -1.14 3.83 10.49
N VAL A 99 -0.51 4.63 11.35
CA VAL A 99 0.93 4.92 11.28
C VAL A 99 1.66 4.38 12.50
N ASP A 100 2.73 3.62 12.29
CA ASP A 100 3.61 3.13 13.35
C ASP A 100 5.08 3.29 12.96
N PRO A 101 5.72 4.40 13.37
CA PRO A 101 7.12 4.66 13.04
C PRO A 101 8.13 3.70 13.69
N ASN A 102 7.68 2.84 14.63
CA ASN A 102 8.53 1.81 15.22
C ASN A 102 8.44 0.47 14.46
N ALA A 103 7.56 0.36 13.47
CA ALA A 103 7.51 -0.79 12.59
C ALA A 103 8.69 -0.75 11.61
N ALA A 104 9.36 -1.88 11.44
CA ALA A 104 10.49 -1.98 10.52
C ALA A 104 10.08 -1.85 9.04
N ALA A 105 8.80 -2.09 8.75
CA ALA A 105 8.21 -2.07 7.41
C ALA A 105 6.71 -1.82 7.52
N THR A 106 6.11 -1.18 6.52
CA THR A 106 4.65 -1.04 6.41
C THR A 106 3.94 -2.41 6.36
N GLY A 107 4.62 -3.44 5.82
CA GLY A 107 4.12 -4.82 5.83
C GLY A 107 3.80 -5.38 7.23
N LEU A 108 4.52 -4.97 8.28
CA LEU A 108 4.21 -5.37 9.66
C LEU A 108 2.90 -4.75 10.17
N ILE A 109 2.65 -3.49 9.81
CA ILE A 109 1.44 -2.77 10.19
C ILE A 109 0.23 -3.43 9.53
N VAL A 110 0.35 -3.77 8.24
CA VAL A 110 -0.69 -4.49 7.50
C VAL A 110 -0.96 -5.87 8.11
N LEU A 111 0.08 -6.61 8.48
CA LEU A 111 -0.06 -7.91 9.15
C LEU A 111 -0.83 -7.80 10.46
N ASP A 112 -0.44 -6.85 11.32
CA ASP A 112 -1.08 -6.64 12.62
C ASP A 112 -2.53 -6.18 12.46
N PHE A 113 -2.81 -5.34 11.45
CA PHE A 113 -4.17 -4.95 11.10
C PHE A 113 -5.02 -6.16 10.69
N PHE A 114 -4.51 -7.04 9.84
CA PHE A 114 -5.24 -8.23 9.41
C PHE A 114 -5.49 -9.19 10.57
N LYS A 115 -4.48 -9.39 11.43
CA LYS A 115 -4.60 -10.21 12.66
C LYS A 115 -5.66 -9.63 13.59
N TYR A 116 -5.64 -8.31 13.83
CA TYR A 116 -6.62 -7.61 14.67
C TYR A 116 -8.05 -7.73 14.11
N ALA A 117 -8.22 -7.59 12.80
CA ALA A 117 -9.51 -7.69 12.13
C ALA A 117 -10.02 -9.14 11.97
N GLY A 118 -9.21 -10.14 12.32
CA GLY A 118 -9.53 -11.56 12.13
C GLY A 118 -9.61 -11.98 10.66
N TRP A 119 -8.93 -11.25 9.77
CA TRP A 119 -8.93 -11.52 8.33
C TRP A 119 -7.99 -12.66 7.98
N LYS A 120 -8.42 -13.51 7.05
CA LYS A 120 -7.64 -14.68 6.64
C LYS A 120 -6.41 -14.26 5.85
N ILE A 121 -5.23 -14.65 6.35
CA ILE A 121 -3.95 -14.52 5.65
C ILE A 121 -3.76 -15.77 4.81
N THR A 122 -3.87 -15.63 3.48
CA THR A 122 -3.54 -16.70 2.53
C THR A 122 -2.03 -16.76 2.30
N GLU A 123 -1.55 -17.84 1.68
CA GLU A 123 -0.13 -17.96 1.29
C GLU A 123 0.34 -16.78 0.44
N LYS A 124 -0.46 -16.39 -0.57
CA LYS A 124 -0.18 -15.21 -1.41
C LYS A 124 -0.09 -13.90 -0.60
N ILE A 125 -0.97 -13.72 0.39
CA ILE A 125 -0.90 -12.54 1.28
C ILE A 125 0.36 -12.59 2.13
N ALA A 126 0.68 -13.76 2.71
CA ALA A 126 1.87 -13.95 3.53
C ALA A 126 3.16 -13.70 2.74
N GLU A 127 3.25 -14.16 1.49
CA GLU A 127 4.38 -13.93 0.59
C GLU A 127 4.59 -12.43 0.33
N ALA A 128 3.53 -11.70 -0.02
CA ALA A 128 3.62 -10.26 -0.23
C ALA A 128 4.05 -9.49 1.04
N LEU A 129 3.55 -9.90 2.22
CA LEU A 129 3.95 -9.30 3.50
C LEU A 129 5.40 -9.63 3.85
N PHE A 130 5.84 -10.86 3.59
CA PHE A 130 7.22 -11.28 3.78
C PHE A 130 8.17 -10.49 2.89
N VAL A 131 7.86 -10.30 1.61
CA VAL A 131 8.68 -9.49 0.70
C VAL A 131 8.81 -8.06 1.22
N ALA A 132 7.70 -7.41 1.59
CA ALA A 132 7.74 -6.05 2.14
C ALA A 132 8.64 -5.94 3.38
N VAL A 133 8.53 -6.89 4.31
CA VAL A 133 9.37 -6.90 5.52
C VAL A 133 10.83 -7.18 5.18
N ALA A 134 11.09 -8.15 4.30
CA ALA A 134 12.44 -8.52 3.90
C ALA A 134 13.14 -7.36 3.20
N THR A 135 12.47 -6.62 2.31
CA THR A 135 13.08 -5.51 1.57
C THR A 135 13.43 -4.34 2.48
N ASP A 136 12.52 -3.92 3.36
CA ASP A 136 12.72 -2.74 4.23
C ASP A 136 13.72 -3.01 5.36
N THR A 137 14.00 -4.27 5.65
CA THR A 137 15.02 -4.70 6.62
C THR A 137 16.35 -5.07 5.96
N GLY A 138 16.49 -4.85 4.65
CA GLY A 138 17.72 -5.20 3.93
C GLY A 138 18.01 -6.69 3.98
N TRP A 139 16.98 -7.52 3.81
CA TRP A 139 17.00 -8.95 4.02
C TRP A 139 17.42 -9.33 5.45
N PHE A 140 16.79 -8.68 6.44
CA PHE A 140 17.01 -8.90 7.88
C PHE A 140 18.41 -8.51 8.37
N GLN A 141 19.09 -7.59 7.68
CA GLN A 141 20.46 -7.15 7.99
C GLN A 141 20.53 -5.75 8.59
N PHE A 142 19.51 -4.92 8.35
CA PHE A 142 19.48 -3.54 8.84
C PHE A 142 19.15 -3.47 10.33
N SER A 143 19.50 -2.36 10.97
CA SER A 143 19.34 -2.14 12.41
C SER A 143 17.88 -2.08 12.88
N ASN A 144 16.94 -1.84 11.96
CA ASN A 144 15.50 -1.91 12.22
C ASN A 144 14.98 -3.36 12.38
N THR A 145 15.80 -4.38 12.12
CA THR A 145 15.45 -5.80 12.29
C THR A 145 15.33 -6.17 13.78
N ASN A 146 14.14 -5.99 14.35
CA ASN A 146 13.87 -6.26 15.76
C ASN A 146 13.09 -7.57 15.99
N SER A 147 12.77 -7.89 17.24
CA SER A 147 12.04 -9.12 17.60
C SER A 147 10.62 -9.20 17.04
N ARG A 148 9.99 -8.09 16.62
CA ARG A 148 8.70 -8.11 15.92
C ARG A 148 8.85 -8.64 14.51
N VAL A 149 9.93 -8.29 13.81
CA VAL A 149 10.26 -8.81 12.47
C VAL A 149 10.35 -10.34 12.46
N TYR A 150 11.04 -10.93 13.44
CA TYR A 150 11.18 -12.39 13.54
C TYR A 150 9.92 -13.14 14.01
N ARG A 151 8.87 -12.42 14.45
CA ARG A 151 7.59 -12.99 14.87
C ARG A 151 6.52 -12.97 13.77
N LEU A 152 6.91 -12.56 12.55
CA LEU A 152 6.04 -12.50 11.36
C LEU A 152 5.21 -13.79 11.23
#